data_AF-J9WMQ8-F1
#
_entry.id   AF-J9WMQ8-F1
#
_cell.length_a   1.000
_cell.length_b   1.000
_cell.length_c   1.000
_cell.angle_alpha   90.00
_cell.angle_beta   90.00
_cell.angle_gamma   90.00
#
_symmetry.space_group_name_H-M   'P 1'
#
loop_
_entity.id
_entity.type
_entity.pdbx_description
1 polymer ?
#
loop_
_entity_poly.entity_id
_entity_poly.type
_entity_poly.pdbx_seq_one_letter_code
_entity_poly.pdbx_strand_id
1 'polypeptide(L)'
;GPSRKILGDLKFLESLKMYDKDNIPPAIMKRIRERFIDHPDFQPAVIKNVSSACEGLCKWVRAMEVYDHVAKVVAPKRERLRAAEGLLDVQMQKLKTKQAELKEVVDRLQALNDEFDNMNDRKRELENNIELCSQKLVRAEQLISGLGGEKERWTEAARLLGIRYIDLIGDVLLSSGTVAYLGAFTVDYRLKCQKQWQVLCKEKNIPCSSDFSLSNTLGDPVKIRAWQIAGLPIDSFS
;
A
#
# COMPACT_ATOMS: atom_id res chain seq x y z
N GLY A 1 -66.18 -31.58 69.57
CA GLY A 1 -66.13 -31.78 68.10
C GLY A 1 -64.75 -31.42 67.56
N PRO A 2 -64.36 -31.93 66.38
CA PRO A 2 -63.02 -31.75 65.81
C PRO A 2 -62.58 -30.28 65.69
N SER A 3 -63.51 -29.35 65.41
CA SER A 3 -63.22 -27.90 65.34
C SER A 3 -62.79 -27.28 66.67
N ARG A 4 -63.31 -27.74 67.82
CA ARG A 4 -62.88 -27.27 69.16
C ARG A 4 -61.47 -27.73 69.52
N LYS A 5 -61.03 -28.88 68.98
CA LYS A 5 -59.69 -29.42 69.19
C LYS A 5 -58.64 -28.63 68.41
N ILE A 6 -58.98 -28.18 67.21
CA ILE A 6 -58.10 -27.35 66.35
C ILE A 6 -57.97 -25.93 66.90
N LEU A 7 -59.09 -25.31 67.29
CA LEU A 7 -59.09 -23.94 67.84
C LEU A 7 -58.49 -23.84 69.25
N GLY A 8 -58.40 -24.96 69.97
CA GLY A 8 -57.74 -25.04 71.29
C GLY A 8 -56.23 -25.34 71.22
N ASP A 9 -55.66 -25.52 70.03
CA ASP A 9 -54.22 -25.75 69.85
C ASP A 9 -53.47 -24.41 69.90
N LEU A 10 -52.49 -24.31 70.80
CA LEU A 10 -51.62 -23.14 70.97
C LEU A 10 -50.82 -22.82 69.69
N LYS A 11 -50.60 -23.80 68.80
CA LYS A 11 -49.87 -23.63 67.53
C LYS A 11 -50.75 -23.29 66.32
N PHE A 12 -52.05 -23.09 66.50
CA PHE A 12 -53.00 -22.87 65.40
C PHE A 12 -52.65 -21.66 64.51
N LEU A 13 -52.18 -20.54 65.08
CA LEU A 13 -51.79 -19.38 64.28
C LEU A 13 -50.51 -19.61 63.48
N GLU A 14 -49.58 -20.38 64.02
CA GLU A 14 -48.33 -20.74 63.34
C GLU A 14 -48.61 -21.66 62.15
N SER A 15 -49.51 -22.64 62.33
CA SER A 15 -49.93 -23.53 61.25
C SER A 15 -50.69 -22.81 60.13
N LEU A 16 -51.44 -21.74 60.43
CA LEU A 16 -52.06 -20.89 59.41
C LEU A 16 -51.05 -20.04 58.63
N LYS A 17 -49.96 -19.58 59.27
CA LYS A 17 -48.89 -18.81 58.61
C LYS A 17 -48.01 -19.69 57.74
N MET A 18 -47.73 -20.90 58.20
CA MET A 18 -46.91 -21.89 57.48
C MET A 18 -47.74 -22.79 56.55
N TYR A 19 -49.05 -22.51 56.40
CA TYR A 19 -49.92 -23.30 55.55
C TYR A 19 -49.42 -23.25 54.10
N ASP A 20 -49.36 -24.43 53.49
CA ASP A 20 -48.93 -24.59 52.11
C ASP A 20 -50.02 -24.07 51.16
N LYS A 21 -49.95 -22.76 50.92
CA LYS A 21 -50.85 -22.02 50.03
C LYS A 21 -50.68 -22.38 48.55
N ASP A 22 -49.58 -23.04 48.18
CA ASP A 22 -49.25 -23.39 46.80
C ASP A 22 -49.79 -24.78 46.42
N ASN A 23 -50.01 -25.68 47.40
CA ASN A 23 -50.49 -27.06 47.18
C ASN A 23 -51.87 -27.36 47.80
N ILE A 24 -52.84 -26.45 47.68
CA ILE A 24 -54.20 -26.69 48.17
C ILE A 24 -54.97 -27.59 47.18
N PRO A 25 -55.54 -28.73 47.61
CA PRO A 25 -56.27 -29.62 46.72
C PRO A 25 -57.41 -28.91 45.97
N PRO A 26 -57.53 -29.06 44.64
CA PRO A 26 -58.55 -28.37 43.83
C PRO A 26 -59.98 -28.62 44.30
N ALA A 27 -60.26 -29.83 44.80
CA ALA A 27 -61.57 -30.19 45.34
C ALA A 27 -61.95 -29.36 46.59
N ILE A 28 -60.97 -29.02 47.44
CA ILE A 28 -61.18 -28.21 48.63
C ILE A 28 -61.48 -26.77 48.23
N MET A 29 -60.70 -26.19 47.31
CA MET A 29 -60.93 -24.82 46.82
C MET A 29 -62.26 -24.69 46.07
N LYS A 30 -62.64 -25.70 45.29
CA LYS A 30 -63.94 -25.74 44.62
C LYS A 30 -65.08 -25.69 45.63
N ARG A 31 -65.01 -26.49 46.69
CA ARG A 31 -66.01 -26.49 47.77
C ARG A 31 -66.05 -25.15 48.52
N ILE A 32 -64.90 -24.52 48.75
CA ILE A 32 -64.81 -23.20 49.41
C ILE A 32 -65.51 -22.14 48.56
N ARG A 33 -65.22 -22.09 47.25
CA ARG A 33 -65.85 -21.17 46.30
C ARG A 33 -67.36 -21.33 46.24
N GLU A 34 -67.82 -22.54 45.93
CA GLU A 34 -69.24 -22.83 45.67
C GLU A 34 -70.13 -22.67 46.89
N ARG A 35 -69.61 -22.97 48.10
CA ARG A 35 -70.44 -22.99 49.30
C ARG A 35 -70.28 -21.78 50.21
N PHE A 36 -69.14 -21.10 50.17
CA PHE A 36 -68.81 -20.11 51.19
C PHE A 36 -68.44 -18.74 50.63
N ILE A 37 -67.67 -18.63 49.54
CA ILE A 37 -67.17 -17.32 49.08
C ILE A 37 -68.27 -16.37 48.63
N ASP A 38 -69.30 -16.87 47.93
CA ASP A 38 -70.42 -16.08 47.43
C ASP A 38 -71.61 -16.02 48.41
N HIS A 39 -71.47 -16.63 49.60
CA HIS A 39 -72.54 -16.66 50.58
C HIS A 39 -72.69 -15.29 51.29
N PRO A 40 -73.91 -14.71 51.39
CA PRO A 40 -74.12 -13.39 51.99
C PRO A 40 -73.60 -13.29 53.43
N ASP A 41 -73.75 -14.37 54.20
CA ASP A 41 -73.31 -14.43 55.61
C ASP A 41 -71.80 -14.66 55.78
N PHE A 42 -71.07 -14.99 54.70
CA PHE A 42 -69.63 -15.23 54.74
C PHE A 42 -68.81 -14.02 54.27
N GLN A 43 -69.30 -12.82 54.59
CA GLN A 43 -68.60 -11.58 54.32
C GLN A 43 -67.87 -11.09 55.57
N PRO A 44 -66.59 -10.65 55.48
CA PRO A 44 -65.86 -10.13 56.63
C PRO A 44 -66.60 -9.02 57.39
N ALA A 45 -67.31 -8.14 56.66
CA ALA A 45 -68.10 -7.07 57.25
C ALA A 45 -69.30 -7.58 58.09
N VAL A 46 -69.91 -8.68 57.69
CA VAL A 46 -71.04 -9.32 58.39
C VAL A 46 -70.53 -10.11 59.60
N ILE A 47 -69.46 -10.89 59.43
CA ILE A 47 -68.85 -11.72 60.48
C ILE A 47 -68.23 -10.86 61.60
N LYS A 48 -67.71 -9.67 61.26
CA LYS A 48 -67.15 -8.71 62.24
C LYS A 48 -68.13 -8.33 63.34
N ASN A 49 -69.42 -8.23 63.01
CA ASN A 49 -70.48 -7.90 63.98
C ASN A 49 -70.70 -9.02 65.02
N VAL A 50 -70.22 -10.24 64.74
CA VAL A 50 -70.30 -11.41 65.64
C VAL A 50 -68.97 -11.65 66.38
N SER A 51 -67.83 -11.57 65.68
CA SER A 51 -66.50 -11.75 66.30
C SER A 51 -65.36 -11.23 65.42
N SER A 52 -64.48 -10.42 66.01
CA SER A 52 -63.25 -9.91 65.38
C SER A 52 -62.25 -11.04 65.05
N ALA A 53 -62.14 -12.08 65.90
CA ALA A 53 -61.28 -13.22 65.62
C ALA A 53 -61.80 -14.05 64.43
N CYS A 54 -63.12 -14.18 64.28
CA CYS A 54 -63.75 -14.85 63.15
C CYS A 54 -63.60 -14.04 61.85
N GLU A 55 -63.59 -12.71 61.92
CA GLU A 55 -63.31 -11.82 60.78
C GLU A 55 -61.91 -12.10 60.19
N GLY A 56 -60.89 -12.25 61.03
CA GLY A 56 -59.52 -12.56 60.61
C GLY A 56 -59.42 -13.89 59.85
N LEU A 57 -60.12 -14.92 60.32
CA LEU A 57 -60.19 -16.22 59.65
C LEU A 57 -60.95 -16.15 58.31
N CYS A 58 -62.06 -15.41 58.25
CA CYS A 58 -62.78 -15.18 56.99
C CYS A 58 -61.89 -14.47 55.94
N LYS A 59 -61.18 -13.41 56.36
CA LYS A 59 -60.21 -12.72 55.49
C LYS A 59 -59.08 -13.63 55.01
N TRP A 60 -58.55 -14.48 55.89
CA TRP A 60 -57.52 -15.46 55.54
C TRP A 60 -58.01 -16.46 54.47
N VAL A 61 -59.22 -17.03 54.64
CA VAL A 61 -59.79 -17.96 53.65
C VAL A 61 -60.01 -17.28 52.30
N ARG A 62 -60.54 -16.05 52.29
CA ARG A 62 -60.72 -15.28 51.05
C ARG A 62 -59.38 -14.92 50.39
N ALA A 63 -58.35 -14.57 51.17
CA ALA A 63 -57.02 -14.31 50.66
C ALA A 63 -56.36 -15.56 50.05
N MET A 64 -56.57 -16.75 50.65
CA MET A 64 -56.09 -18.02 50.09
C MET A 64 -56.78 -18.37 48.77
N GLU A 65 -58.07 -18.09 48.64
CA GLU A 65 -58.81 -18.29 47.40
C GLU A 65 -58.30 -17.37 46.27
N VAL A 66 -58.15 -16.08 46.55
CA VAL A 66 -57.61 -15.10 45.59
C VAL A 66 -56.18 -15.45 45.20
N TYR A 67 -55.37 -15.90 46.18
CA TYR A 67 -54.01 -16.36 45.92
C TYR A 67 -53.97 -17.56 44.97
N ASP A 68 -54.81 -18.60 45.18
CA ASP A 68 -54.90 -19.76 44.27
C ASP A 68 -55.31 -19.35 42.85
N HIS A 69 -56.26 -18.42 42.72
CA HIS A 69 -56.68 -17.93 41.40
C HIS A 69 -55.55 -17.20 40.68
N VAL A 70 -54.89 -16.25 41.36
CA VAL A 70 -53.78 -15.47 40.79
C VAL A 70 -52.56 -16.35 40.53
N ALA A 71 -52.23 -17.28 41.44
CA ALA A 71 -51.11 -18.22 41.27
C ALA A 71 -51.29 -19.07 40.01
N LYS A 72 -52.50 -19.55 39.72
CA LYS A 72 -52.82 -20.30 38.48
C LYS A 72 -52.63 -19.47 37.21
N VAL A 73 -52.89 -18.16 37.25
CA VAL A 73 -52.68 -17.26 36.10
C VAL A 73 -51.21 -16.83 35.96
N VAL A 74 -50.51 -16.69 37.07
CA VAL A 74 -49.12 -16.21 37.12
C VAL A 74 -48.11 -17.33 36.88
N ALA A 75 -48.36 -18.56 37.34
CA ALA A 75 -47.50 -19.72 37.13
C ALA A 75 -47.13 -19.94 35.63
N PRO A 76 -48.09 -20.01 34.68
CA PRO A 76 -47.75 -20.19 33.27
C PRO A 76 -47.07 -18.96 32.65
N LYS A 77 -47.21 -17.77 33.23
CA LYS A 77 -46.47 -16.57 32.80
C LYS A 77 -45.02 -16.61 33.28
N ARG A 78 -44.79 -17.02 34.53
CA ARG A 78 -43.45 -17.20 35.10
C ARG A 78 -42.67 -18.29 34.36
N GLU A 79 -43.32 -19.40 34.02
CA GLU A 79 -42.66 -20.46 33.27
C GLU A 79 -42.32 -20.03 31.84
N ARG A 80 -43.24 -19.33 31.15
CA ARG A 80 -42.94 -18.75 29.82
C ARG A 80 -41.83 -17.70 29.87
N LEU A 81 -41.80 -16.86 30.90
CA LEU A 81 -40.73 -15.88 31.11
C LEU A 81 -39.39 -16.60 31.28
N ARG A 82 -39.30 -17.58 32.17
CA ARG A 82 -38.09 -18.38 32.39
C ARG A 82 -37.61 -19.06 31.11
N ALA A 83 -38.53 -19.65 30.33
CA ALA A 83 -38.20 -20.27 29.05
C ALA A 83 -37.68 -19.25 28.03
N ALA A 84 -38.29 -18.06 27.95
CA ALA A 84 -37.86 -17.00 27.05
C ALA A 84 -36.51 -16.39 27.47
N GLU A 85 -36.27 -16.18 28.76
CA GLU A 85 -35.00 -15.71 29.32
C GLU A 85 -33.87 -16.73 29.05
N GLY A 86 -34.14 -18.02 29.24
CA GLY A 86 -33.19 -19.07 28.91
C GLY A 86 -32.86 -19.14 27.42
N LEU A 87 -33.86 -19.00 26.54
CA LEU A 87 -33.64 -18.92 25.10
C LEU A 87 -32.83 -17.67 24.73
N LEU A 88 -33.15 -16.53 25.32
CA LEU A 88 -32.44 -15.27 25.08
C LEU A 88 -30.96 -15.42 25.45
N ASP A 89 -30.64 -15.99 26.61
CA ASP A 89 -29.25 -16.20 27.04
C ASP A 89 -28.48 -17.07 26.04
N VAL A 90 -29.06 -18.18 25.58
CA VAL A 90 -28.45 -19.04 24.56
C VAL A 90 -28.21 -18.29 23.25
N GLN A 91 -29.16 -17.46 22.81
CA GLN A 91 -28.99 -16.67 21.57
C GLN A 91 -27.95 -15.56 21.73
N MET A 92 -27.90 -14.90 22.89
CA MET A 92 -26.88 -13.88 23.18
C MET A 92 -25.48 -14.48 23.22
N GLN A 93 -25.32 -15.67 23.80
CA GLN A 93 -24.05 -16.41 23.77
C GLN A 93 -23.63 -16.74 22.33
N LYS A 94 -24.55 -17.27 21.51
CA LYS A 94 -24.29 -17.55 20.09
C LYS A 94 -23.91 -16.29 19.32
N LEU A 95 -24.64 -15.19 19.53
CA LEU A 95 -24.36 -13.91 18.88
C LEU A 95 -22.96 -13.41 19.24
N LYS A 96 -22.58 -13.47 20.52
CA LYS A 96 -21.26 -13.06 20.99
C LYS A 96 -20.15 -13.88 20.34
N THR A 97 -20.32 -15.20 20.24
CA THR A 97 -19.36 -16.07 19.56
C THR A 97 -19.23 -15.71 18.08
N LYS A 98 -20.35 -15.50 17.37
CA LYS A 98 -20.32 -15.12 15.96
C LYS A 98 -19.75 -13.73 15.70
N GLN A 99 -19.98 -12.77 16.60
CA GLN A 99 -19.35 -11.46 16.53
C GLN A 99 -17.83 -11.54 16.74
N ALA A 100 -17.37 -12.41 17.65
CA ALA A 100 -15.94 -12.64 17.87
C ALA A 100 -15.27 -13.29 16.64
N GLU A 101 -15.89 -14.33 16.08
CA GLU A 101 -15.41 -14.97 14.84
C GLU A 101 -15.35 -13.97 13.68
N LEU A 102 -16.39 -13.13 13.51
CA LEU A 102 -16.43 -12.12 12.46
C LEU A 102 -15.31 -11.10 12.64
N LYS A 103 -15.08 -10.62 13.87
CA LYS A 103 -14.01 -9.68 14.17
C LYS A 103 -12.65 -10.26 13.79
N GLU A 104 -12.39 -11.53 14.14
CA GLU A 104 -11.12 -12.19 13.79
C GLU A 104 -10.90 -12.26 12.27
N VAL A 105 -11.94 -12.58 11.50
CA VAL A 105 -11.84 -12.62 10.04
C VAL A 105 -11.61 -11.23 9.45
N VAL A 106 -12.32 -10.21 9.95
CA VAL A 106 -12.17 -8.82 9.49
C VAL A 106 -10.77 -8.30 9.80
N ASP A 107 -10.25 -8.54 11.00
CA ASP A 107 -8.91 -8.12 11.41
C ASP A 107 -7.83 -8.79 10.54
N ARG A 108 -7.99 -10.08 10.23
CA ARG A 108 -7.09 -10.80 9.30
C ARG A 108 -7.17 -10.27 7.88
N LEU A 109 -8.37 -9.95 7.39
CA LEU A 109 -8.57 -9.42 6.04
C LEU A 109 -7.92 -8.05 5.92
N GLN A 110 -8.08 -7.18 6.93
CA GLN A 110 -7.43 -5.88 6.96
C GLN A 110 -5.91 -6.01 6.93
N ALA A 111 -5.33 -6.88 7.77
CA ALA A 111 -3.89 -7.11 7.79
C ALA A 111 -3.37 -7.59 6.43
N LEU A 112 -4.11 -8.48 5.75
CA LEU A 112 -3.74 -8.96 4.42
C LEU A 112 -3.85 -7.86 3.36
N ASN A 113 -4.85 -6.98 3.46
CA ASN A 113 -5.00 -5.85 2.56
C ASN A 113 -3.88 -4.82 2.75
N ASP A 114 -3.51 -4.52 3.99
CA ASP A 114 -2.39 -3.63 4.31
C ASP A 114 -1.06 -4.20 3.78
N GLU A 115 -0.83 -5.51 3.92
CA GLU A 115 0.35 -6.18 3.35
C GLU A 115 0.33 -6.16 1.82
N PHE A 116 -0.82 -6.39 1.20
CA PHE A 116 -0.99 -6.33 -0.25
C PHE A 116 -0.67 -4.94 -0.80
N ASP A 117 -1.19 -3.88 -0.18
CA ASP A 117 -0.94 -2.50 -0.60
C ASP A 117 0.54 -2.15 -0.49
N ASN A 118 1.20 -2.52 0.61
CA ASN A 118 2.64 -2.32 0.80
C ASN A 118 3.48 -3.07 -0.26
N MET A 119 3.13 -4.33 -0.56
CA MET A 119 3.83 -5.10 -1.59
C MET A 119 3.63 -4.51 -2.99
N ASN A 120 2.43 -3.97 -3.28
CA ASN A 120 2.14 -3.34 -4.55
C ASN A 120 2.90 -2.02 -4.73
N ASP A 121 3.06 -1.23 -3.66
CA ASP A 121 3.88 -0.02 -3.68
C ASP A 121 5.36 -0.36 -3.88
N ARG A 122 5.88 -1.37 -3.17
CA ARG A 122 7.25 -1.86 -3.35
C ARG A 122 7.50 -2.39 -4.77
N LYS A 123 6.52 -3.09 -5.36
CA LYS A 123 6.59 -3.53 -6.75
C LYS A 123 6.73 -2.33 -7.70
N ARG A 124 5.90 -1.30 -7.52
CA ARG A 124 5.92 -0.09 -8.35
C ARG A 124 7.25 0.66 -8.24
N GLU A 125 7.81 0.75 -7.04
CA GLU A 125 9.12 1.35 -6.82
C GLU A 125 10.23 0.59 -7.56
N LEU A 126 10.21 -0.75 -7.51
CA LEU A 126 11.16 -1.59 -8.22
C LEU A 126 11.03 -1.46 -9.74
N GLU A 127 9.81 -1.45 -10.27
CA GLU A 127 9.54 -1.23 -11.71
C GLU A 127 10.09 0.12 -12.18
N ASN A 128 9.86 1.19 -11.41
CA ASN A 128 10.40 2.52 -11.71
C ASN A 128 11.93 2.55 -11.68
N ASN A 129 12.55 1.86 -10.71
CA ASN A 129 14.01 1.78 -10.61
C ASN A 129 14.63 1.00 -11.77
N ILE A 130 13.98 -0.09 -12.21
CA ILE A 130 14.41 -0.86 -13.39
C ILE A 130 14.35 0.01 -14.64
N GLU A 131 13.23 0.71 -14.87
CA GLU A 131 13.06 1.59 -16.02
C GLU A 131 14.11 2.71 -16.04
N LEU A 132 14.33 3.38 -14.90
CA LEU A 132 15.35 4.42 -14.79
C LEU A 132 16.77 3.88 -15.06
N CYS A 133 17.09 2.68 -14.56
CA CYS A 133 18.39 2.05 -14.77
C CYS A 133 18.59 1.67 -16.24
N SER A 134 17.56 1.10 -16.88
CA SER A 134 17.56 0.77 -18.30
C SER A 134 17.83 2.00 -19.16
N GLN A 135 17.12 3.10 -18.91
CA GLN A 135 17.35 4.37 -19.62
C GLN A 135 18.76 4.91 -19.41
N LYS A 136 19.31 4.81 -18.19
CA LYS A 136 20.69 5.21 -17.90
C LYS A 136 21.71 4.35 -18.66
N LEU A 137 21.48 3.04 -18.77
CA LEU A 137 22.34 2.14 -19.53
C LEU A 137 22.35 2.49 -21.01
N VAL A 138 21.18 2.69 -21.63
CA VAL A 138 21.09 3.08 -23.05
C VAL A 138 21.83 4.39 -23.31
N ARG A 139 21.66 5.39 -22.45
CA ARG A 139 22.38 6.67 -22.57
C ARG A 139 23.89 6.51 -22.41
N ALA A 140 24.33 5.69 -21.45
CA ALA A 140 25.74 5.41 -21.23
C ALA A 140 26.37 4.70 -22.43
N GLU A 141 25.68 3.73 -23.02
CA GLU A 141 26.13 3.02 -24.23
C GLU A 141 26.28 3.98 -25.42
N GLN A 142 25.28 4.84 -25.65
CA GLN A 142 25.34 5.86 -26.70
C GLN A 142 26.53 6.81 -26.51
N LEU A 143 26.78 7.25 -25.27
CA LEU A 143 27.93 8.08 -24.95
C LEU A 143 29.25 7.33 -25.19
N ILE A 144 29.39 6.10 -24.71
CA ILE A 144 30.62 5.32 -24.89
C ILE A 144 30.89 5.08 -26.37
N SER A 145 29.86 4.71 -27.14
CA SER A 145 29.98 4.51 -28.59
C SER A 145 30.37 5.80 -29.32
N GLY A 146 29.71 6.92 -29.00
CA GLY A 146 30.01 8.22 -29.61
C GLY A 146 31.40 8.77 -29.24
N LEU A 147 31.82 8.61 -27.99
CA LEU A 147 33.13 9.06 -27.52
C LEU A 147 34.28 8.14 -27.98
N GLY A 148 34.01 6.85 -28.20
CA GLY A 148 35.01 5.89 -28.65
C GLY A 148 35.61 6.27 -30.00
N GLY A 149 34.75 6.57 -30.98
CA GLY A 149 35.19 7.02 -32.31
C GLY A 149 35.93 8.36 -32.27
N GLU A 150 35.46 9.30 -31.44
CA GLU A 150 36.10 10.61 -31.32
C GLU A 150 37.49 10.51 -30.67
N LYS A 151 37.66 9.63 -29.68
CA LYS A 151 38.96 9.34 -29.06
C LYS A 151 39.97 8.83 -30.10
N GLU A 152 39.57 7.86 -30.93
CA GLU A 152 40.45 7.35 -32.00
C GLU A 152 40.82 8.46 -32.98
N ARG A 153 39.83 9.25 -33.42
CA ARG A 153 40.04 10.38 -34.35
C ARG A 153 41.01 11.42 -33.79
N TRP A 154 40.85 11.82 -32.53
CA TRP A 154 41.74 12.79 -31.88
C TRP A 154 43.13 12.24 -31.64
N THR A 155 43.23 10.96 -31.28
CA THR A 155 44.53 10.29 -31.09
C THR A 155 45.31 10.27 -32.39
N GLU A 156 44.65 9.92 -33.51
CA GLU A 156 45.29 9.91 -34.83
C GLU A 156 45.63 11.32 -35.31
N ALA A 157 44.73 12.29 -35.13
CA ALA A 157 45.00 13.69 -35.47
C ALA A 157 46.19 14.26 -34.68
N ALA A 158 46.28 13.97 -33.38
CA ALA A 158 47.40 14.38 -32.54
C ALA A 158 48.72 13.71 -32.98
N ARG A 159 48.68 12.41 -33.35
CA ARG A 159 49.84 11.68 -33.89
C ARG A 159 50.34 12.31 -35.19
N LEU A 160 49.44 12.56 -36.15
CA LEU A 160 49.77 13.19 -37.43
C LEU A 160 50.29 14.62 -37.24
N LEU A 161 49.71 15.39 -36.33
CA LEU A 161 50.16 16.73 -36.02
C LEU A 161 51.57 16.73 -35.39
N GLY A 162 51.87 15.74 -34.54
CA GLY A 162 53.20 15.55 -33.96
C GLY A 162 54.27 15.28 -35.01
N ILE A 163 53.98 14.42 -36.00
CA ILE A 163 54.87 14.18 -37.15
C ILE A 163 55.09 15.49 -37.93
N ARG A 164 53.98 16.15 -38.28
CA ARG A 164 54.03 17.40 -39.05
C ARG A 164 54.79 18.52 -38.33
N TYR A 165 54.72 18.58 -37.00
CA TYR A 165 55.44 19.55 -36.20
C TYR A 165 56.96 19.40 -36.32
N ILE A 166 57.46 18.16 -36.37
CA ILE A 166 58.89 17.87 -36.54
C ILE A 166 59.34 18.22 -37.97
N ASP A 167 58.56 17.81 -38.98
CA ASP A 167 58.88 18.00 -40.39
C ASP A 167 58.72 19.46 -40.87
N LEU A 168 57.99 20.29 -40.10
CA LEU A 168 57.66 21.68 -40.44
C LEU A 168 58.89 22.53 -40.75
N ILE A 169 60.01 22.30 -40.05
CA ILE A 169 61.22 23.12 -40.20
C ILE A 169 61.77 22.98 -41.63
N GLY A 170 61.91 21.75 -42.13
CA GLY A 170 62.36 21.51 -43.50
C GLY A 170 61.33 21.95 -44.53
N ASP A 171 60.04 21.74 -44.26
CA ASP A 171 58.97 22.15 -45.18
C ASP A 171 58.92 23.67 -45.35
N VAL A 172 59.10 24.44 -44.27
CA VAL A 172 59.17 25.91 -44.32
C VAL A 172 60.44 26.37 -45.03
N LEU A 173 61.58 25.69 -44.80
CA LEU A 173 62.83 25.98 -45.51
C LEU A 173 62.68 25.80 -47.02
N LEU A 174 62.17 24.65 -47.46
CA LEU A 174 61.92 24.33 -48.86
C LEU A 174 60.89 25.29 -49.49
N SER A 175 59.85 25.64 -48.74
CA SER A 175 58.84 26.61 -49.16
C SER A 175 59.44 27.99 -49.38
N SER A 176 60.22 28.48 -48.42
CA SER A 176 60.85 29.80 -48.50
C SER A 176 61.84 29.90 -49.67
N GLY A 177 62.64 28.85 -49.90
CA GLY A 177 63.52 28.77 -51.07
C GLY A 177 62.76 28.72 -52.39
N THR A 178 61.63 28.02 -52.43
CA THR A 178 60.78 27.95 -53.63
C THR A 178 60.24 29.33 -53.99
N VAL A 179 59.69 30.06 -53.00
CA VAL A 179 59.13 31.41 -53.20
C VAL A 179 60.22 32.41 -53.60
N ALA A 180 61.41 32.34 -52.98
CA ALA A 180 62.49 33.29 -53.23
C ALA A 180 63.19 33.11 -54.59
N TYR A 181 63.42 31.86 -55.02
CA TYR A 181 64.31 31.57 -56.15
C TYR A 181 63.63 30.92 -57.36
N LEU A 182 62.52 30.21 -57.16
CA LEU A 182 61.96 29.36 -58.22
C LEU A 182 60.84 30.02 -59.04
N GLY A 183 60.42 31.24 -58.70
CA GLY A 183 59.29 31.94 -59.31
C GLY A 183 59.40 32.16 -60.83
N ALA A 184 60.60 32.38 -61.37
CA ALA A 184 60.78 32.65 -62.81
C ALA A 184 60.88 31.39 -63.69
N PHE A 185 60.96 30.20 -63.08
CA PHE A 185 61.22 28.95 -63.80
C PHE A 185 59.95 28.16 -64.13
N THR A 186 60.06 27.23 -65.09
CA THR A 186 58.98 26.32 -65.50
C THR A 186 58.70 25.26 -64.43
N VAL A 187 57.46 24.73 -64.41
CA VAL A 187 56.99 23.72 -63.44
C VAL A 187 57.97 22.54 -63.30
N ASP A 188 58.40 21.96 -64.43
CA ASP A 188 59.31 20.80 -64.42
C ASP A 188 60.66 21.12 -63.75
N TYR A 189 61.19 22.31 -64.02
CA TYR A 189 62.44 22.76 -63.40
C TYR A 189 62.25 23.00 -61.90
N ARG A 190 61.14 23.63 -61.49
CA ARG A 190 60.82 23.83 -60.06
C ARG A 190 60.73 22.50 -59.33
N LEU A 191 60.01 21.52 -59.87
CA LEU A 191 59.86 20.19 -59.27
C LEU A 191 61.20 19.45 -59.17
N LYS A 192 62.07 19.58 -60.19
CA LYS A 192 63.42 19.00 -60.15
C LYS A 192 64.27 19.62 -59.04
N CYS A 193 64.27 20.94 -58.90
CA CYS A 193 64.98 21.65 -57.84
C CYS A 193 64.44 21.28 -56.45
N GLN A 194 63.12 21.27 -56.26
CA GLN A 194 62.48 20.89 -54.99
C GLN A 194 62.88 19.48 -54.55
N LYS A 195 62.86 18.50 -55.48
CA LYS A 195 63.33 17.13 -55.20
C LYS A 195 64.79 17.09 -54.78
N GLN A 196 65.67 17.82 -55.48
CA GLN A 196 67.09 17.90 -55.11
C GLN A 196 67.29 18.54 -53.73
N TRP A 197 66.57 19.62 -53.43
CA TRP A 197 66.64 20.29 -52.13
C TRP A 197 66.10 19.42 -50.99
N GLN A 198 65.06 18.64 -51.24
CA GLN A 198 64.54 17.67 -50.28
C GLN A 198 65.57 16.57 -49.98
N VAL A 199 66.29 16.08 -50.99
CA VAL A 199 67.40 15.12 -50.79
C VAL A 199 68.51 15.74 -49.95
N LEU A 200 68.91 16.99 -50.25
CA LEU A 200 69.90 17.72 -49.45
C LEU A 200 69.46 17.93 -48.00
N CYS A 201 68.17 18.22 -47.76
CA CYS A 201 67.64 18.34 -46.40
C CYS A 201 67.82 17.03 -45.62
N LYS A 202 67.53 15.88 -46.25
CA LYS A 202 67.75 14.56 -45.65
C LYS A 202 69.23 14.28 -45.38
N GLU A 203 70.12 14.57 -46.33
CA GLU A 203 71.58 14.42 -46.13
C GLU A 203 72.12 15.28 -44.99
N LYS A 204 71.52 16.44 -44.75
CA LYS A 204 71.88 17.37 -43.66
C LYS A 204 71.14 17.10 -42.36
N ASN A 205 70.39 16.01 -42.26
CA ASN A 205 69.56 15.65 -41.11
C ASN A 205 68.55 16.75 -40.71
N ILE A 206 68.01 17.45 -41.70
CA ILE A 206 66.90 18.39 -41.52
C ILE A 206 65.60 17.61 -41.78
N PRO A 207 64.73 17.43 -40.76
CA PRO A 207 63.44 16.78 -40.94
C PRO A 207 62.56 17.55 -41.92
N CYS A 208 61.96 16.83 -42.87
CA CYS A 208 61.05 17.38 -43.87
C CYS A 208 60.07 16.29 -44.31
N SER A 209 58.88 16.69 -44.73
CA SER A 209 57.85 15.77 -45.21
C SER A 209 58.39 14.94 -46.38
N SER A 210 57.99 13.67 -46.47
CA SER A 210 58.36 12.79 -47.59
C SER A 210 57.76 13.25 -48.92
N ASP A 211 56.59 13.88 -48.87
CA ASP A 211 55.89 14.49 -49.99
C ASP A 211 55.72 16.00 -49.76
N PHE A 212 56.74 16.76 -50.15
CA PHE A 212 56.74 18.21 -49.99
C PHE A 212 55.74 18.87 -50.97
N SER A 213 54.88 19.73 -50.45
CA SER A 213 53.97 20.53 -51.26
C SER A 213 53.84 21.95 -50.70
N LEU A 214 54.17 22.95 -51.53
CA LEU A 214 54.09 24.37 -51.19
C LEU A 214 52.67 24.77 -50.77
N SER A 215 51.65 24.27 -51.46
CA SER A 215 50.25 24.56 -51.16
C SER A 215 49.82 23.93 -49.84
N ASN A 216 50.37 22.77 -49.47
CA ASN A 216 50.05 22.11 -48.19
C ASN A 216 50.77 22.76 -47.00
N THR A 217 51.93 23.39 -47.22
CA THR A 217 52.72 24.04 -46.16
C THR A 217 52.30 25.48 -45.92
N LEU A 218 52.06 26.27 -46.97
CA LEU A 218 51.74 27.71 -46.86
C LEU A 218 50.30 28.06 -47.23
N GLY A 219 49.59 27.14 -47.89
CA GLY A 219 48.24 27.38 -48.38
C GLY A 219 47.17 27.13 -47.31
N ASP A 220 46.19 28.02 -47.27
CA ASP A 220 44.93 27.80 -46.55
C ASP A 220 43.92 27.20 -47.54
N PRO A 221 43.47 25.94 -47.33
CA PRO A 221 42.53 25.28 -48.23
C PRO A 221 41.24 26.08 -48.48
N VAL A 222 40.77 26.86 -47.48
CA VAL A 222 39.56 27.68 -47.61
C VAL A 222 39.80 28.84 -48.57
N LYS A 223 40.96 29.50 -48.48
CA LYS A 223 41.34 30.59 -49.38
C LYS A 223 41.62 30.08 -50.79
N ILE A 224 42.32 28.95 -50.92
CA ILE A 224 42.58 28.31 -52.21
C ILE A 224 41.26 28.00 -52.91
N ARG A 225 40.28 27.43 -52.19
CA ARG A 225 38.95 27.17 -52.75
C ARG A 225 38.24 28.45 -53.18
N ALA A 226 38.35 29.52 -52.40
CA ALA A 226 37.79 30.82 -52.78
C ALA A 226 38.42 31.38 -54.07
N TRP A 227 39.74 31.22 -54.25
CA TRP A 227 40.44 31.62 -55.47
C TRP A 227 40.02 30.78 -56.68
N GLN A 228 39.83 29.47 -56.50
CA GLN A 228 39.31 28.59 -57.56
C GLN A 228 37.89 28.99 -58.00
N ILE A 229 37.02 29.33 -57.04
CA ILE A 229 35.68 29.88 -57.34
C ILE A 229 35.79 31.21 -58.11
N ALA A 230 36.80 32.03 -57.80
CA ALA A 230 37.08 33.29 -58.50
C ALA A 230 37.81 33.11 -59.86
N GLY A 231 38.02 31.86 -60.31
CA GLY A 231 38.55 31.55 -61.65
C GLY A 231 40.03 31.13 -61.69
N LEU A 232 40.69 30.91 -60.55
CA LEU A 232 42.04 30.32 -60.53
C LEU A 232 42.00 28.85 -60.99
N PRO A 233 42.87 28.42 -61.92
CA PRO A 233 42.96 27.03 -62.35
C PRO A 233 43.23 26.05 -61.19
N ILE A 234 42.77 24.81 -61.33
CA ILE A 234 42.97 23.72 -60.35
C ILE A 234 44.23 22.91 -60.74
N ASP A 235 45.31 23.60 -61.11
CA ASP A 235 46.59 22.96 -61.41
C ASP A 235 47.60 23.19 -60.27
N SER A 236 48.71 22.46 -60.28
CA SER A 236 49.77 22.60 -59.26
C SER A 236 50.69 23.80 -59.50
N PHE A 237 50.39 24.63 -60.50
CA PHE A 237 51.21 25.77 -60.90
C PHE A 237 50.61 27.11 -60.45
N SER A 238 49.28 27.25 -60.55
CA SER A 238 48.50 28.45 -60.25
C SER A 238 48.21 28.59 -58.77
#